data_AF-A0AAW0WCP6-F1
#
_entry.id   AF-A0AAW0WCP6-F1
#
_cell.length_a   1.000
_cell.length_b   1.000
_cell.length_c   1.000
_cell.angle_alpha   90.00
_cell.angle_beta   90.00
_cell.angle_gamma   90.00
#
_symmetry.space_group_name_H-M   'P 1'
#
loop_
_entity.id
_entity.type
_entity.pdbx_description
1 polymer ?
#
loop_
_entity_poly.entity_id
_entity_poly.type
_entity_poly.pdbx_seq_one_letter_code
_entity_poly.pdbx_strand_id
1 'polypeptide(L)'
;EHQFVWSDGWPTTYTNWGHEQPNTSLSDHNCVRLDSNTGLWLSEKCDQLRPFICKHEDGMAPTPEPPVNGLCPGHNWLDLGGAFCYLTVEEQETFVNASIR
;
A
#
# COMPACT_ATOMS: atom_id res chain seq x y z
N GLU A 1 -6.71 8.04 5.48
CA GLU A 1 -7.12 7.70 4.10
C GLU A 1 -7.57 6.25 4.05
N HIS A 2 -8.50 5.89 3.16
CA HIS A 2 -9.01 4.52 3.01
C HIS A 2 -8.08 3.73 2.07
N GLN A 3 -7.11 3.01 2.61
CA GLN A 3 -6.15 2.22 1.83
C GLN A 3 -6.53 0.74 1.80
N PHE A 4 -6.46 0.12 0.63
CA PHE A 4 -6.63 -1.34 0.49
C PHE A 4 -5.34 -2.07 0.89
N VAL A 5 -5.49 -3.09 1.74
CA VAL A 5 -4.41 -3.95 2.23
C VAL A 5 -4.76 -5.41 1.96
N TRP A 6 -3.75 -6.26 1.76
CA TRP A 6 -3.95 -7.69 1.62
C TRP A 6 -4.36 -8.33 2.95
N SER A 7 -5.23 -9.33 2.89
CA SER A 7 -5.72 -10.06 4.07
C SER A 7 -4.65 -10.92 4.75
N ASP A 8 -3.58 -11.28 4.03
CA ASP A 8 -2.44 -12.04 4.55
C ASP A 8 -1.33 -11.14 5.13
N GLY A 9 -1.53 -9.81 5.13
CA GLY A 9 -0.60 -8.83 5.69
C GLY A 9 0.60 -8.52 4.81
N TRP A 10 0.71 -9.11 3.62
CA TRP A 10 1.78 -8.79 2.68
C TRP A 10 1.62 -7.36 2.12
N PRO A 11 2.72 -6.66 1.82
CA PRO A 11 2.67 -5.33 1.24
C PRO A 11 2.03 -5.36 -0.15
N THR A 12 1.21 -4.36 -0.45
CA THR A 12 0.63 -4.16 -1.78
C THR A 12 1.68 -3.62 -2.74
N THR A 13 2.36 -4.50 -3.47
CA THR A 13 3.38 -4.13 -4.49
C THR A 13 2.82 -4.07 -5.91
N TYR A 14 1.62 -4.60 -6.12
CA TYR A 14 0.95 -4.66 -7.41
C TYR A 14 -0.54 -4.37 -7.26
N THR A 15 -1.12 -3.67 -8.23
CA THR A 15 -2.57 -3.47 -8.34
C THR A 15 -3.04 -3.67 -9.78
N ASN A 16 -4.25 -4.22 -9.96
CA ASN A 16 -4.86 -4.44 -11.28
C ASN A 16 -6.29 -3.91 -11.35
N TRP A 17 -6.50 -2.68 -10.89
CA TRP A 17 -7.83 -2.07 -10.85
C TRP A 17 -8.46 -1.94 -12.24
N GLY A 18 -9.76 -2.21 -12.31
CA GLY A 18 -10.56 -1.89 -13.49
C GLY A 18 -10.74 -0.38 -13.68
N HIS A 19 -11.34 -0.02 -14.82
CA HIS A 19 -11.69 1.37 -15.10
C HIS A 19 -12.57 1.96 -13.97
N GLU A 20 -12.24 3.16 -13.50
CA GLU A 20 -12.93 3.86 -12.39
C GLU A 20 -12.94 3.08 -11.07
N GLN A 21 -11.93 2.24 -10.82
CA GLN A 21 -11.75 1.52 -9.56
C GLN A 21 -10.43 1.91 -8.85
N PRO A 22 -10.37 1.80 -7.52
CA PRO A 22 -11.49 1.52 -6.62
C PRO A 22 -12.47 2.71 -6.57
N ASN A 23 -13.76 2.44 -6.42
CA ASN A 23 -14.77 3.47 -6.26
C ASN A 23 -14.79 3.96 -4.81
N THR A 24 -13.91 4.91 -4.51
CA THR A 24 -13.78 5.52 -3.18
C THR A 24 -14.92 6.44 -2.79
N SER A 25 -15.87 6.71 -3.71
CA SER A 25 -17.07 7.51 -3.41
C SER A 25 -18.13 6.71 -2.64
N LEU A 26 -18.01 5.38 -2.64
CA LEU A 26 -18.91 4.47 -1.94
C LEU A 26 -18.25 4.00 -0.66
N SER A 27 -18.70 4.54 0.48
CA SER A 27 -18.08 4.29 1.80
C SER A 27 -18.17 2.85 2.29
N ASP A 28 -19.07 2.05 1.73
CA ASP A 28 -19.26 0.64 2.07
C ASP A 28 -18.55 -0.34 1.12
N HIS A 29 -17.85 0.14 0.09
CA HIS A 29 -17.12 -0.67 -0.88
C HIS A 29 -15.66 -0.93 -0.44
N ASN A 30 -15.51 -1.58 0.72
CA ASN A 30 -14.21 -1.80 1.37
C ASN A 30 -13.56 -3.16 1.04
N CYS A 31 -14.20 -4.00 0.22
CA CYS A 31 -13.65 -5.28 -0.23
C CYS A 31 -13.35 -5.27 -1.73
N VAL A 32 -12.53 -6.21 -2.18
CA VAL A 32 -12.13 -6.34 -3.59
C VAL A 32 -12.66 -7.65 -4.15
N ARG A 33 -13.26 -7.61 -5.33
CA ARG A 33 -13.50 -8.81 -6.13
C ARG A 33 -12.67 -8.76 -7.42
N LEU A 34 -12.32 -9.94 -7.91
CA LEU A 34 -11.73 -10.13 -9.22
C LEU A 34 -12.84 -10.47 -10.23
N ASP A 35 -12.81 -9.82 -11.39
CA ASP A 35 -13.61 -10.24 -12.55
C ASP A 35 -12.89 -11.40 -13.26
N SER A 36 -13.50 -12.58 -13.27
CA SER A 36 -12.89 -13.79 -13.84
C SER A 36 -12.68 -13.74 -15.35
N ASN A 37 -13.38 -12.86 -16.07
CA ASN A 37 -13.24 -12.74 -17.53
C ASN A 37 -12.05 -11.86 -17.93
N THR A 38 -11.76 -10.83 -17.13
CA THR A 38 -10.75 -9.81 -17.45
C THR A 38 -9.52 -9.85 -16.54
N GLY A 39 -9.63 -10.46 -15.36
CA GLY A 39 -8.63 -10.42 -14.31
C GLY A 39 -8.55 -9.09 -13.55
N LEU A 40 -9.41 -8.12 -13.88
CA LEU A 40 -9.42 -6.78 -13.28
C LEU A 40 -10.11 -6.78 -11.91
N TRP A 41 -9.67 -5.87 -11.04
CA TRP A 41 -10.15 -5.75 -9.66
C TRP A 41 -11.22 -4.66 -9.56
N LEU A 42 -12.27 -4.94 -8.78
CA LEU A 42 -13.34 -3.99 -8.49
C LEU A 42 -13.60 -3.92 -6.99
N SER A 43 -13.84 -2.71 -6.51
CA SER A 43 -14.30 -2.46 -5.14
C SER A 43 -15.78 -2.84 -4.96
N GLU A 44 -16.11 -3.47 -3.85
CA GLU A 44 -17.45 -3.97 -3.56
C GLU A 44 -17.71 -4.07 -2.05
N LYS A 45 -18.99 -4.18 -1.69
CA LYS A 45 -19.40 -4.47 -0.32
C LYS A 45 -18.92 -5.86 0.11
N CYS A 46 -18.43 -5.94 1.34
CA CYS A 46 -17.88 -7.17 1.91
C CYS A 46 -18.94 -8.24 2.24
N ASP A 47 -20.22 -7.87 2.29
CA ASP A 47 -21.34 -8.75 2.64
C ASP A 47 -21.91 -9.54 1.44
N GLN A 48 -21.34 -9.35 0.25
CA GLN A 48 -21.76 -10.06 -0.96
C GLN A 48 -21.26 -11.50 -0.95
N LEU A 49 -22.17 -12.46 -1.17
CA LEU A 49 -21.84 -13.88 -1.29
C LEU A 49 -21.12 -14.17 -2.61
N ARG A 50 -19.88 -14.64 -2.55
CA ARG A 50 -19.07 -14.98 -3.72
C ARG A 50 -18.20 -16.23 -3.51
N PRO A 51 -17.83 -16.93 -4.59
CA PRO A 51 -16.67 -17.83 -4.55
C PRO A 51 -15.39 -17.03 -4.23
N PHE A 52 -14.41 -17.69 -3.64
CA PHE A 52 -13.16 -17.08 -3.17
C PHE A 52 -11.93 -17.86 -3.63
N ILE A 53 -10.77 -17.22 -3.56
CA ILE A 53 -9.47 -17.79 -3.91
C ILE A 53 -8.66 -17.94 -2.61
N CYS A 54 -8.14 -19.14 -2.36
CA CYS A 54 -7.19 -19.39 -1.28
C CYS A 54 -5.76 -19.28 -1.79
N LYS A 55 -4.89 -18.70 -0.97
CA LYS A 55 -3.44 -18.68 -1.16
C LYS A 55 -2.80 -19.27 0.10
N HIS A 56 -1.81 -20.14 -0.07
CA HIS A 56 -0.99 -20.65 1.01
C HIS A 56 0.48 -20.41 0.65
N GLU A 57 1.25 -19.89 1.60
CA GLU A 57 2.68 -19.72 1.49
C GLU A 57 3.33 -20.28 2.75
N ASP A 58 4.51 -20.89 2.60
CA ASP A 58 5.30 -21.42 3.72
C ASP A 58 5.95 -20.29 4.57
N GLY A 59 5.97 -19.05 4.06
CA GLY A 59 6.56 -17.88 4.70
C GLY A 59 5.53 -16.99 5.40
N MET A 60 5.97 -16.24 6.41
CA MET A 60 5.17 -15.19 7.02
C MET A 60 5.33 -13.88 6.24
N ALA A 61 4.28 -13.06 6.22
CA ALA A 61 4.40 -11.68 5.79
C ALA A 61 5.53 -10.98 6.57
N PRO A 62 6.34 -10.13 5.93
CA PRO A 62 7.40 -9.41 6.62
C PRO A 62 6.78 -8.61 7.77
N THR A 63 7.24 -8.85 8.99
CA THR A 63 6.92 -7.97 10.11
C THR A 63 7.42 -6.57 9.77
N PRO A 64 6.61 -5.50 10.00
CA PRO A 64 7.15 -4.15 9.93
C PRO A 64 8.37 -4.10 10.84
N GLU A 65 9.53 -3.79 10.27
CA GLU A 65 10.79 -3.78 11.03
C GLU A 65 10.62 -2.87 12.25
N PRO A 66 10.98 -3.35 13.46
CA PRO A 66 10.95 -2.49 14.63
C PRO A 66 11.78 -1.24 14.37
N PRO A 67 11.38 -0.07 14.87
CA PRO A 67 12.19 1.14 14.85
C PRO A 67 13.62 0.86 15.35
N VAL A 68 14.59 0.76 14.44
CA VAL A 68 16.00 0.65 14.82
C VAL A 68 16.48 2.07 15.14
N ASN A 69 16.63 2.42 16.41
CA ASN A 69 17.13 3.74 16.84
C ASN A 69 18.34 4.19 15.99
N GLY A 70 18.08 5.02 14.97
CA GLY A 70 19.07 5.52 14.04
C GLY A 70 19.43 6.95 14.39
N LEU A 71 20.70 7.22 14.67
CA LEU A 71 21.21 8.58 14.73
C LEU A 71 21.22 9.15 13.31
N CYS A 72 20.44 10.20 13.06
CA CYS A 72 20.35 10.79 11.74
C CYS A 72 21.65 11.50 11.29
N PRO A 73 21.94 11.57 9.98
CA PRO A 73 23.23 12.07 9.47
C PRO A 73 23.53 13.56 9.73
N GLY A 74 22.55 14.37 10.18
CA GLY A 74 22.74 15.80 10.42
C GLY A 74 21.49 16.53 10.91
N HIS A 75 21.63 17.82 11.25
CA HIS A 75 20.58 18.66 11.86
C HIS A 75 19.37 18.96 10.97
N ASN A 76 19.50 18.80 9.66
CA ASN A 76 18.42 18.99 8.68
C ASN A 76 17.61 17.71 8.42
N TRP A 77 18.03 16.58 8.98
CA TRP A 77 17.29 15.32 8.91
C TRP A 77 16.36 15.20 10.11
N LEU A 78 15.11 14.89 9.83
CA LEU A 78 14.07 14.67 10.81
C LEU A 78 14.10 13.22 11.31
N ASP A 79 14.30 13.07 12.61
CA ASP A 79 14.09 11.82 13.33
C ASP A 79 12.61 11.74 13.76
N LEU A 80 11.85 10.86 13.12
CA LEU A 80 10.46 10.59 13.44
C LEU A 80 10.27 9.34 14.32
N GLY A 81 11.36 8.76 14.81
CA GLY A 81 11.37 7.43 15.39
C GLY A 81 11.28 6.36 14.29
N GLY A 82 12.14 5.35 14.35
CA GLY A 82 12.24 4.37 13.26
C GLY A 82 13.68 3.97 12.98
N ALA A 83 13.85 3.11 11.98
CA ALA A 83 15.13 2.83 11.32
C ALA A 83 15.53 3.89 10.29
N PHE A 84 14.73 4.95 10.12
CA PHE A 84 14.80 5.88 9.00
C PHE A 84 14.84 7.33 9.45
N CYS A 85 15.54 8.15 8.67
CA CYS A 85 15.61 9.60 8.79
C CYS A 85 15.03 10.23 7.54
N TYR A 86 14.34 11.35 7.68
CA TYR A 86 13.62 12.00 6.58
C TYR A 86 14.17 13.40 6.34
N LEU A 87 14.35 13.80 5.08
CA LEU A 87 14.75 15.16 4.71
C LEU A 87 13.64 15.78 3.86
N THR A 88 13.14 16.93 4.28
CA THR A 88 12.19 17.71 3.48
C THR A 88 12.94 18.73 2.64
N VAL A 89 12.74 18.70 1.32
CA VAL A 89 13.32 19.65 0.37
C VAL A 89 12.20 20.56 -0.13
N GLU A 90 12.35 21.88 0.01
CA GLU A 90 11.33 22.86 -0.41
C GLU A 90 11.38 23.18 -1.92
N GLU A 91 12.47 22.80 -2.60
CA GLU A 91 12.63 22.97 -4.04
C GLU A 91 11.67 22.06 -4.81
N GLN A 92 11.01 22.60 -5.84
CA GLN A 92 10.05 21.86 -6.66
C GLN A 92 10.75 21.17 -7.84
N GLU A 93 10.57 19.86 -7.94
CA GLU A 93 11.10 19.04 -9.03
C GLU A 93 10.05 18.05 -9.54
N THR A 94 10.29 17.47 -10.73
CA THR A 94 9.51 16.32 -11.20
C THR A 94 9.82 15.08 -10.33
N PHE A 95 8.90 14.13 -10.25
CA PHE A 95 9.15 12.87 -9.53
C PHE A 95 10.42 12.16 -10.02
N VAL A 96 10.66 12.17 -11.33
CA VAL A 96 11.86 11.55 -11.92
C VAL A 96 13.13 12.24 -11.42
N ASN A 97 13.17 13.57 -11.39
CA ASN A 97 14.35 14.30 -10.90
C ASN A 97 14.52 14.17 -9.38
N ALA A 98 13.43 14.19 -8.62
CA ALA A 98 13.47 14.03 -7.16
C ALA A 98 13.90 12.62 -6.73
N SER A 99 13.50 11.57 -7.47
CA SER A 99 13.78 10.17 -7.13
C SER A 99 15.21 9.70 -7.43
N ILE A 100 16.01 10.51 -8.11
CA ILE A 100 17.42 10.22 -8.40
C ILE A 100 18.40 10.99 -7.50
N ARG A 101 17.89 11.83 -6.58
CA ARG A 101 18.69 12.47 -5.53
C ARG A 101 19.09 11.44 -4.47
#